data_AF-A0A4S8MSQ4-F1
#
_entry.id   AF-A0A4S8MSQ4-F1
#
_cell.length_a   1.000
_cell.length_b   1.000
_cell.length_c   1.000
_cell.angle_alpha   90.00
_cell.angle_beta   90.00
_cell.angle_gamma   90.00
#
_symmetry.space_group_name_H-M   'P 1'
#
loop_
_entity.id
_entity.type
_entity.pdbx_description
1 polymer ?
#
loop_
_entity_poly.entity_id
_entity_poly.type
_entity_poly.pdbx_seq_one_letter_code
_entity_poly.pdbx_strand_id
1 'polypeptide(L)'
;MYTIFGRRLFSLLPSSLFPAKSHTRFMETLLSRARHVLRLFRPGGVPYAYSEPRPPLFQTNSPWWAKYAYGLLACNIFMTGSAIDITWKHWSQAVKDESNEKDGLPSTEYYVLRPAWQRLGLCGVFFGGGVAAAAALFIGRIRFTRTFDVFPRIVDTTATGKRPTLTRPNQRQVFIQSVGHYRNRGLAFPLEKCLLERGRDDTEMLLLVEGERAHWYMDLSNALIDGEKASSVYKAREVVLKNWKGGLVSEALLANPHPAIDGRWKQGPLKST
;
A
#
# COMPACT_ATOMS: atom_id res chain seq x y z
N MET A 1 8.87 33.08 6.27
CA MET A 1 7.94 33.78 7.18
C MET A 1 6.87 32.80 7.72
N TYR A 2 7.27 31.67 8.31
CA TYR A 2 6.38 30.58 8.80
C TYR A 2 7.02 29.80 9.97
N THR A 3 7.51 30.47 11.02
CA THR A 3 8.19 29.79 12.15
C THR A 3 7.75 30.23 13.55
N ILE A 4 6.62 30.95 13.70
CA ILE A 4 6.26 31.54 15.01
C ILE A 4 4.98 30.95 15.65
N PHE A 5 4.20 30.11 14.97
CA PHE A 5 2.87 29.71 15.47
C PHE A 5 2.82 28.49 16.42
N GLY A 6 3.95 27.87 16.77
CA GLY A 6 3.96 26.61 17.56
C GLY A 6 4.02 26.74 19.08
N ARG A 7 4.32 27.93 19.65
CA ARG A 7 4.68 28.04 21.08
C ARG A 7 3.56 28.45 22.04
N ARG A 8 2.40 28.93 21.57
CA ARG A 8 1.36 29.45 22.48
C ARG A 8 0.27 28.45 22.90
N LEU A 9 0.08 27.34 22.20
CA LEU A 9 -0.99 26.39 22.53
C LEU A 9 -0.72 25.52 23.78
N PHE A 10 0.52 25.50 24.29
CA PHE A 10 0.89 24.72 25.49
C PHE A 10 0.98 25.56 26.79
N SER A 11 0.71 26.86 26.74
CA SER A 11 0.89 27.77 27.90
C SER A 11 -0.31 27.90 28.84
N LEU A 12 -1.45 27.28 28.52
CA LEU A 12 -2.67 27.34 29.34
C LEU A 12 -2.95 26.06 30.15
N LEU A 13 -2.05 25.07 30.11
CA LEU A 13 -2.12 23.89 30.97
C LEU A 13 -1.21 24.11 32.19
N PRO A 14 -1.69 23.89 33.43
CA PRO A 14 -0.88 24.04 34.64
C PRO A 14 0.38 23.19 34.56
N SER A 15 1.55 23.82 34.70
CA SER A 15 2.87 23.18 34.71
C SER A 15 3.09 22.21 35.89
N SER A 16 2.16 22.19 36.85
CA SER A 16 2.19 21.30 38.02
C SER A 16 1.64 19.89 37.75
N LEU A 17 0.99 19.64 36.60
CA LEU A 17 0.34 18.34 36.34
C LEU A 17 1.23 17.30 35.63
N PHE A 18 2.43 17.66 35.18
CA PHE A 18 3.28 16.75 34.41
C PHE A 18 4.73 16.73 34.92
N PRO A 19 5.13 15.75 35.75
CA PRO A 19 6.52 15.62 36.18
C PRO A 19 7.42 15.31 34.98
N ALA A 20 8.49 16.10 34.79
CA ALA A 20 9.40 16.04 33.65
C ALA A 20 10.02 14.64 33.39
N LYS A 21 10.09 13.77 34.41
CA LYS A 21 10.56 12.38 34.27
C LYS A 21 9.59 11.45 33.54
N SER A 22 8.32 11.85 33.35
CA SER A 22 7.29 11.07 32.66
C SER A 22 7.43 11.10 31.13
N HIS A 23 7.92 12.21 30.56
CA HIS A 23 7.93 12.42 29.11
C HIS A 23 8.92 11.53 28.35
N THR A 24 10.09 11.23 28.92
CA THR A 24 11.10 10.40 28.26
C THR A 24 10.64 8.96 28.09
N ARG A 25 10.05 8.36 29.14
CA ARG A 25 9.52 6.98 29.10
C ARG A 25 8.35 6.83 28.12
N PHE A 26 7.50 7.85 28.02
CA PHE A 26 6.38 7.84 27.07
C PHE A 26 6.87 7.86 25.61
N MET A 27 7.84 8.72 25.29
CA MET A 27 8.41 8.81 23.94
C MET A 27 9.15 7.54 23.53
N GLU A 28 9.92 6.92 24.43
CA GLU A 28 10.59 5.64 24.17
C GLU A 28 9.59 4.52 23.87
N THR A 29 8.48 4.48 24.61
CA THR A 29 7.41 3.49 24.40
C THR A 29 6.75 3.69 23.03
N LEU A 30 6.46 4.94 22.64
CA LEU A 30 5.91 5.27 21.32
C LEU A 30 6.88 4.92 20.19
N LEU A 31 8.16 5.27 20.32
CA LEU A 31 9.18 4.95 19.32
C LEU A 31 9.40 3.44 19.18
N SER A 32 9.37 2.69 20.28
CA SER A 32 9.46 1.22 20.25
C SER A 32 8.28 0.61 19.49
N ARG A 33 7.05 1.05 19.79
CA ARG A 33 5.84 0.63 19.08
C ARG A 33 5.89 1.01 17.60
N ALA A 34 6.35 2.21 17.28
CA ALA A 34 6.53 2.67 15.90
C ALA A 34 7.56 1.81 15.15
N ARG A 35 8.69 1.45 15.76
CA ARG A 35 9.67 0.53 15.15
C ARG A 35 9.08 -0.85 14.91
N HIS A 36 8.29 -1.38 15.84
CA HIS A 36 7.60 -2.65 15.64
C HIS A 36 6.62 -2.59 14.47
N VAL A 37 5.85 -1.51 14.37
CA VAL A 37 4.94 -1.27 13.23
C VAL A 37 5.71 -1.12 11.92
N LEU A 38 6.82 -0.38 11.90
CA LEU A 38 7.66 -0.23 10.72
C LEU A 38 8.30 -1.55 10.26
N ARG A 39 8.66 -2.44 11.20
CA ARG A 39 9.14 -3.79 10.86
C ARG A 39 8.08 -4.62 10.14
N LEU A 40 6.79 -4.38 10.39
CA LEU A 40 5.70 -5.05 9.67
C LEU A 40 5.65 -4.66 8.18
N PHE A 41 6.21 -3.51 7.83
CA PHE A 41 6.28 -3.02 6.45
C PHE A 41 7.61 -3.31 5.77
N ARG A 42 8.57 -3.90 6.47
CA ARG A 42 9.85 -4.28 5.87
C ARG A 42 9.71 -5.70 5.29
N PRO A 43 9.72 -5.87 3.97
CA PRO A 43 9.69 -7.19 3.39
C PRO A 43 10.97 -7.94 3.78
N GLY A 44 10.83 -9.23 4.09
CA GLY A 44 11.87 -10.17 4.48
C GLY A 44 12.72 -10.68 3.31
N GLY A 45 12.43 -10.25 2.08
CA GLY A 45 13.26 -10.55 0.91
C GLY A 45 14.66 -9.96 1.03
N VAL A 46 15.63 -10.63 0.39
CA VAL A 46 17.01 -10.14 0.35
C VAL A 46 17.08 -9.03 -0.70
N PRO A 47 17.60 -7.83 -0.38
CA PRO A 47 17.81 -6.79 -1.37
C PRO A 47 18.68 -7.31 -2.52
N TYR A 48 18.19 -7.17 -3.76
CA TYR A 48 18.89 -7.64 -4.95
C TYR A 48 18.95 -6.52 -6.00
N ALA A 49 20.09 -6.38 -6.67
CA ALA A 49 20.24 -5.49 -7.81
C ALA A 49 20.25 -6.33 -9.08
N TYR A 50 19.27 -6.10 -9.96
CA TYR A 50 19.14 -6.82 -11.20
C TYR A 50 20.29 -6.45 -12.15
N SER A 51 21.17 -7.41 -12.41
CA SER A 51 22.37 -7.27 -13.24
C SER A 51 22.41 -8.23 -14.43
N GLU A 52 21.33 -8.98 -14.66
CA GLU A 52 21.27 -9.94 -15.77
C GLU A 52 21.30 -9.20 -17.12
N PRO A 53 22.09 -9.67 -18.10
CA PRO A 53 22.18 -9.06 -19.41
C PRO A 53 20.90 -9.27 -20.24
N ARG A 54 20.11 -10.30 -19.91
CA ARG A 54 18.83 -10.57 -20.55
C ARG A 54 17.72 -9.70 -19.97
N PRO A 55 16.72 -9.34 -20.78
CA PRO A 55 15.51 -8.73 -20.25
C PRO A 55 14.87 -9.67 -19.22
N PRO A 56 14.24 -9.11 -18.18
CA PRO A 56 13.54 -9.91 -17.19
C PRO A 56 12.31 -10.57 -17.80
N LEU A 57 11.94 -11.73 -17.26
CA LEU A 57 10.83 -12.55 -17.73
C LEU A 57 9.52 -11.77 -17.88
N PHE A 58 9.22 -10.89 -16.93
CA PHE A 58 8.02 -10.06 -16.94
C PHE A 58 8.35 -8.62 -16.56
N GLN A 59 7.82 -7.69 -17.33
CA GLN A 59 7.73 -6.28 -16.99
C GLN A 59 6.33 -5.76 -17.26
N THR A 60 5.90 -4.76 -16.52
CA THR A 60 4.66 -4.04 -16.81
C THR A 60 4.85 -2.56 -16.57
N ASN A 61 4.08 -1.76 -17.30
CA ASN A 61 4.04 -0.33 -17.08
C ASN A 61 3.34 -0.04 -15.76
N SER A 62 3.97 0.76 -14.90
CA SER A 62 3.33 1.16 -13.65
C SER A 62 2.04 1.94 -13.94
N PRO A 63 0.94 1.66 -13.22
CA PRO A 63 -0.31 2.38 -13.41
C PRO A 63 -0.11 3.85 -13.06
N TRP A 64 -0.90 4.72 -13.69
CA TRP A 64 -0.72 6.18 -13.57
C TRP A 64 -0.75 6.64 -12.09
N TRP A 65 -1.66 6.10 -11.28
CA TRP A 65 -1.79 6.47 -9.87
C TRP A 65 -0.53 6.12 -9.06
N ALA A 66 0.15 5.03 -9.39
CA ALA A 66 1.37 4.61 -8.69
C ALA A 66 2.58 5.46 -9.09
N LYS A 67 2.63 5.91 -10.35
CA LYS A 67 3.64 6.87 -10.83
C LYS A 67 3.49 8.23 -10.14
N TYR A 68 2.26 8.71 -10.00
CA TYR A 68 1.95 10.00 -9.38
C TYR A 68 1.60 9.90 -7.88
N ALA A 69 1.97 8.82 -7.22
CA ALA A 69 1.63 8.55 -5.82
C ALA A 69 1.99 9.70 -4.88
N TYR A 70 3.16 10.32 -5.05
CA TYR A 70 3.58 11.46 -4.23
C TYR A 70 2.73 12.73 -4.48
N GLY A 71 2.29 12.94 -5.73
CA GLY A 71 1.38 14.04 -6.07
C GLY A 71 -0.01 13.81 -5.47
N LEU A 72 -0.52 12.58 -5.57
CA LEU A 72 -1.78 12.19 -4.93
C LEU A 72 -1.71 12.31 -3.40
N LEU A 73 -0.57 11.98 -2.80
CA LEU A 73 -0.33 12.20 -1.37
C LEU A 73 -0.35 13.68 -1.00
N ALA A 74 0.33 14.54 -1.76
CA ALA A 74 0.31 15.98 -1.52
C ALA A 74 -1.11 16.55 -1.62
N CYS A 75 -1.87 16.12 -2.64
CA CYS A 75 -3.28 16.46 -2.78
C CYS A 75 -4.10 15.99 -1.56
N ASN A 76 -3.91 14.75 -1.11
CA ASN A 76 -4.58 14.20 0.07
C ASN A 76 -4.27 15.01 1.34
N ILE A 77 -3.01 15.40 1.56
CA ILE A 77 -2.61 16.24 2.70
C ILE A 77 -3.30 17.61 2.62
N PHE A 78 -3.28 18.24 1.44
CA PHE A 78 -3.90 19.55 1.22
C PHE A 78 -5.43 19.52 1.45
N MET A 79 -6.12 18.52 0.89
CA MET A 79 -7.56 18.35 1.04
C MET A 79 -7.95 18.06 2.49
N THR A 80 -7.21 17.16 3.15
CA THR A 80 -7.44 16.84 4.57
C THR A 80 -7.22 18.07 5.45
N GLY A 81 -6.13 18.82 5.22
CA GLY A 81 -5.84 20.05 5.96
C GLY A 81 -6.92 21.12 5.75
N SER A 82 -7.36 21.33 4.51
CA SER A 82 -8.43 22.28 4.18
C SER A 82 -9.76 21.90 4.84
N ALA A 83 -10.13 20.62 4.80
CA ALA A 83 -11.35 20.14 5.45
C ALA A 83 -11.33 20.35 6.97
N ILE A 84 -10.18 20.09 7.61
CA ILE A 84 -9.98 20.34 9.04
C ILE A 84 -10.08 21.83 9.34
N ASP A 85 -9.45 22.70 8.56
CA ASP A 85 -9.47 24.16 8.79
C ASP A 85 -10.90 24.73 8.65
N ILE A 86 -11.61 24.35 7.58
CA ILE A 86 -13.01 24.74 7.36
C ILE A 86 -13.90 24.23 8.50
N THR A 87 -13.74 22.98 8.90
CA THR A 87 -14.52 22.38 9.99
C THR A 87 -14.27 23.10 11.30
N TRP A 88 -13.02 23.44 11.57
CA TRP A 88 -12.65 24.10 12.82
C TRP A 88 -13.18 25.53 12.89
N LYS A 89 -13.06 26.29 11.81
CA LYS A 89 -13.37 27.73 11.80
C LYS A 89 -14.80 28.08 11.38
N HIS A 90 -15.45 27.24 10.58
CA HIS A 90 -16.69 27.61 9.90
C HIS A 90 -17.85 26.63 10.13
N TRP A 91 -17.62 25.48 10.79
CA TRP A 91 -18.72 24.56 11.09
C TRP A 91 -19.61 25.10 12.22
N SER A 92 -20.72 25.71 11.80
CA SER A 92 -21.69 26.40 12.64
C SER A 92 -23.06 25.70 12.61
N GLN A 93 -23.95 26.15 13.50
CA GLN A 93 -25.35 25.77 13.55
C GLN A 93 -26.19 27.05 13.64
N ALA A 94 -27.34 27.07 12.96
CA ALA A 94 -28.31 28.14 13.11
C ALA A 94 -28.95 28.04 14.51
N VAL A 95 -28.97 29.15 15.22
CA VAL A 95 -29.64 29.28 16.52
C VAL A 95 -30.78 30.28 16.32
N LYS A 96 -31.98 29.91 16.74
CA LYS A 96 -33.13 30.82 16.74
C LYS A 96 -33.07 31.65 18.02
N ASP A 97 -33.13 32.98 17.90
CA ASP A 97 -33.29 33.85 19.05
C ASP A 97 -34.73 33.78 19.56
N GLU A 98 -34.93 32.99 20.61
CA GLU A 98 -36.23 32.87 21.30
C GLU A 98 -36.70 34.20 21.92
N SER A 99 -35.79 35.18 22.09
CA SER A 99 -36.13 36.51 22.60
C SER A 99 -36.97 37.31 21.61
N ASN A 100 -36.77 37.16 20.30
CA ASN A 100 -37.47 37.94 19.28
C ASN A 100 -38.87 37.38 18.96
N GLU A 101 -39.15 36.13 19.31
CA GLU A 101 -40.44 35.50 19.08
C GLU A 101 -41.55 36.13 19.94
N LYS A 102 -41.21 36.70 21.10
CA LYS A 102 -42.16 37.38 21.98
C LYS A 102 -42.63 38.75 21.47
N ASP A 103 -41.82 39.40 20.64
CA ASP A 103 -42.07 40.76 20.15
C ASP A 103 -42.67 40.80 18.73
N GLY A 104 -42.96 39.64 18.13
CA GLY A 104 -43.54 39.54 16.78
C GLY A 104 -42.62 40.02 15.65
N LEU A 105 -41.32 40.19 15.93
CA LEU A 105 -40.30 40.57 14.95
C LEU A 105 -39.86 39.34 14.12
N PRO A 106 -39.45 39.54 12.85
CA PRO A 106 -38.97 38.44 12.01
C PRO A 106 -37.77 37.76 12.69
N SER A 107 -37.84 36.43 12.82
CA SER A 107 -36.79 35.63 13.45
C SER A 107 -35.47 35.84 12.71
N THR A 108 -34.54 36.56 13.34
CA THR A 108 -33.19 36.73 12.80
C THR A 108 -32.40 35.47 13.13
N GLU A 109 -32.20 34.61 12.14
CA GLU A 109 -31.33 33.44 12.29
C GLU A 109 -29.88 33.91 12.32
N TYR A 110 -29.15 33.56 13.38
CA TYR A 110 -27.71 33.79 13.46
C TYR A 110 -26.97 32.46 13.61
N TYR A 111 -25.73 32.44 13.12
CA TYR A 111 -24.90 31.25 13.08
C TYR A 111 -23.88 31.27 14.22
N VAL A 112 -23.92 30.24 15.07
CA VAL A 112 -22.95 30.05 16.15
C VAL A 112 -22.10 28.82 15.85
N LEU A 113 -20.81 28.89 16.15
CA LEU A 113 -19.92 27.74 16.01
C LEU A 113 -20.40 26.57 16.87
N ARG A 114 -20.33 25.36 16.31
CA ARG A 114 -20.64 24.15 17.08
C ARG A 114 -19.67 23.96 18.25
N PRO A 115 -20.08 23.26 19.33
CA PRO A 115 -19.21 22.96 20.46
C PRO A 115 -17.86 22.38 20.01
N ALA A 116 -16.78 22.78 20.68
CA ALA A 116 -15.42 22.43 20.27
C ALA A 116 -15.19 20.91 20.18
N TRP A 117 -15.83 20.11 21.03
CA TRP A 117 -15.70 18.65 21.01
C TRP A 117 -16.31 18.02 19.74
N GLN A 118 -17.41 18.57 19.21
CA GLN A 118 -18.00 18.11 17.95
C GLN A 118 -17.04 18.37 16.80
N ARG A 119 -16.54 19.61 16.71
CA ARG A 119 -15.55 20.01 15.70
C ARG A 119 -14.30 19.16 15.77
N LEU A 120 -13.77 18.93 16.98
CA LEU A 120 -12.61 18.07 17.19
C LEU A 120 -12.87 16.64 16.72
N GLY A 121 -14.03 16.06 17.05
CA GLY A 121 -14.42 14.74 16.60
C GLY A 121 -14.46 14.63 15.07
N LEU A 122 -15.10 15.59 14.40
CA LEU A 122 -15.19 15.61 12.94
C LEU A 122 -13.82 15.84 12.27
N CYS A 123 -12.99 16.75 12.80
CA CYS A 123 -11.60 16.91 12.37
C CYS A 123 -10.79 15.61 12.51
N GLY A 124 -11.02 14.85 13.59
CA GLY A 124 -10.43 13.54 13.81
C GLY A 124 -10.81 12.53 12.72
N VAL A 125 -12.07 12.54 12.26
CA VAL A 125 -12.53 11.71 11.15
C VAL A 125 -11.81 12.08 9.84
N PHE A 126 -11.72 13.37 9.51
CA PHE A 126 -10.99 13.82 8.31
C PHE A 126 -9.51 13.42 8.35
N PHE A 127 -8.85 13.65 9.50
CA PHE A 127 -7.46 13.24 9.68
C PHE A 127 -7.28 11.73 9.54
N GLY A 128 -8.11 10.94 10.22
CA GLY A 128 -8.08 9.47 10.14
C GLY A 128 -8.31 8.96 8.72
N GLY A 129 -9.30 9.52 8.00
CA GLY A 129 -9.56 9.21 6.60
C GLY A 129 -8.38 9.55 5.69
N GLY A 130 -7.78 10.72 5.86
CA GLY A 130 -6.60 11.14 5.11
C GLY A 130 -5.38 10.24 5.34
N VAL A 131 -5.13 9.83 6.59
CA VAL A 131 -4.06 8.88 6.93
C VAL A 131 -4.32 7.50 6.32
N ALA A 132 -5.56 7.00 6.41
CA ALA A 132 -5.94 5.71 5.82
C ALA A 132 -5.78 5.70 4.30
N ALA A 133 -6.22 6.76 3.61
CA ALA A 133 -6.06 6.92 2.17
C ALA A 133 -4.58 6.95 1.76
N ALA A 134 -3.74 7.71 2.49
CA ALA A 134 -2.30 7.74 2.26
C ALA A 134 -1.66 6.35 2.44
N ALA A 135 -2.02 5.64 3.52
CA ALA A 135 -1.51 4.30 3.78
C ALA A 135 -1.90 3.31 2.67
N ALA A 136 -3.16 3.30 2.23
CA ALA A 136 -3.64 2.46 1.14
C ALA A 136 -2.86 2.71 -0.16
N LEU A 137 -2.62 3.98 -0.50
CA LEU A 137 -1.88 4.38 -1.68
C LEU A 137 -0.41 3.90 -1.64
N PHE A 138 0.26 4.01 -0.48
CA PHE A 138 1.63 3.51 -0.33
C PHE A 138 1.71 1.98 -0.33
N ILE A 139 0.80 1.30 0.35
CA ILE A 139 0.74 -0.17 0.36
C ILE A 139 0.52 -0.68 -1.06
N GLY A 140 -0.44 -0.11 -1.79
CA GLY A 140 -0.69 -0.43 -3.20
C GLY A 140 0.57 -0.24 -4.04
N ARG A 141 1.26 0.90 -3.89
CA ARG A 141 2.52 1.18 -4.64
C ARG A 141 3.63 0.18 -4.32
N ILE A 142 3.76 -0.26 -3.07
CA ILE A 142 4.80 -1.23 -2.64
C ILE A 142 4.47 -2.65 -3.12
N ARG A 143 3.19 -3.00 -3.25
CA ARG A 143 2.73 -4.35 -3.62
C ARG A 143 2.48 -4.54 -5.12
N PHE A 144 2.41 -3.46 -5.90
CA PHE A 144 2.31 -3.55 -7.36
C PHE A 144 3.67 -3.90 -7.98
N THR A 145 3.76 -5.07 -8.61
CA THR A 145 4.97 -5.59 -9.24
C THR A 145 5.14 -4.98 -10.63
N ARG A 146 6.28 -4.31 -10.83
CA ARG A 146 6.69 -3.76 -12.12
C ARG A 146 7.55 -4.74 -12.91
N THR A 147 8.45 -5.45 -12.24
CA THR A 147 9.37 -6.38 -12.88
C THR A 147 9.46 -7.65 -12.05
N PHE A 148 9.44 -8.77 -12.73
CA PHE A 148 9.48 -10.09 -12.13
C PHE A 148 10.38 -10.98 -12.99
N ASP A 149 11.25 -11.76 -12.34
CA ASP A 149 12.12 -12.71 -13.02
C ASP A 149 12.45 -13.90 -12.12
N VAL A 150 12.76 -15.04 -12.72
CA VAL A 150 13.14 -16.26 -12.01
C VAL A 150 14.50 -16.72 -12.51
N PHE A 151 15.50 -16.72 -11.63
CA PHE A 151 16.88 -17.05 -11.98
C PHE A 151 17.49 -18.09 -11.02
N PRO A 152 18.52 -18.84 -11.44
CA PRO A 152 19.24 -19.75 -10.56
C PRO A 152 19.99 -18.95 -9.48
N ARG A 153 19.98 -19.43 -8.24
CA ARG A 153 20.76 -18.82 -7.16
C ARG A 153 22.24 -19.00 -7.43
N ILE A 154 22.94 -17.89 -7.67
CA ILE A 154 24.40 -17.85 -7.68
C ILE A 154 24.82 -17.76 -6.21
N VAL A 155 25.30 -18.87 -5.64
CA VAL A 155 25.98 -18.84 -4.35
C VAL A 155 27.42 -18.48 -4.63
N ASP A 156 27.81 -17.25 -4.33
CA ASP A 156 29.21 -16.83 -4.39
C ASP A 156 30.00 -17.62 -3.33
N THR A 157 30.57 -18.76 -3.70
CA THR A 157 31.53 -19.53 -2.88
C THR A 157 32.90 -18.84 -2.82
N THR A 158 32.93 -17.52 -2.73
CA THR A 158 34.17 -16.72 -2.64
C THR A 158 34.92 -16.95 -1.33
N ALA A 159 34.29 -17.53 -0.30
CA ALA A 159 34.96 -17.90 0.95
C ALA A 159 35.81 -19.18 0.89
N THR A 160 35.71 -19.99 -0.18
CA THR A 160 36.37 -21.32 -0.21
C THR A 160 37.22 -21.60 -1.46
N GLY A 161 37.45 -20.63 -2.34
CA GLY A 161 38.32 -20.79 -3.53
C GLY A 161 37.85 -21.87 -4.53
N LYS A 162 36.69 -22.48 -4.31
CA LYS A 162 36.11 -23.48 -5.21
C LYS A 162 35.25 -22.77 -6.25
N ARG A 163 35.47 -23.16 -7.51
CA ARG A 163 34.69 -22.74 -8.69
C ARG A 163 33.19 -22.70 -8.33
N PRO A 164 32.44 -21.64 -8.74
CA PRO A 164 31.01 -21.57 -8.52
C PRO A 164 30.39 -22.84 -9.11
N THR A 165 30.00 -23.75 -8.22
CA THR A 165 29.35 -24.99 -8.60
C THR A 165 27.88 -24.63 -8.68
N LEU A 166 27.25 -24.83 -9.84
CA LEU A 166 25.82 -24.69 -10.02
C LEU A 166 25.13 -25.45 -8.90
N THR A 167 24.59 -24.72 -7.93
CA THR A 167 23.96 -25.29 -6.76
C THR A 167 22.76 -26.13 -7.20
N ARG A 168 22.44 -27.17 -6.43
CA ARG A 168 21.38 -28.17 -6.68
C ARG A 168 20.18 -27.59 -7.45
N PRO A 169 19.56 -28.34 -8.38
CA PRO A 169 18.49 -27.88 -9.27
C PRO A 169 17.29 -27.19 -8.58
N ASN A 170 17.13 -27.33 -7.26
CA ASN A 170 16.09 -26.68 -6.45
C ASN A 170 16.42 -25.27 -5.93
N GLN A 171 17.62 -24.73 -6.13
CA GLN A 171 17.96 -23.40 -5.60
C GLN A 171 17.69 -22.29 -6.62
N ARG A 172 16.44 -22.12 -7.02
CA ARG A 172 16.01 -20.96 -7.83
C ARG A 172 15.54 -19.82 -6.94
N GLN A 173 15.70 -18.59 -7.41
CA GLN A 173 15.23 -17.39 -6.75
C GLN A 173 14.26 -16.64 -7.64
N VAL A 174 13.31 -15.96 -6.99
CA VAL A 174 12.34 -15.06 -7.60
C VAL A 174 12.74 -13.65 -7.26
N PHE A 175 12.93 -12.84 -8.29
CA PHE A 175 13.15 -11.42 -8.15
C PHE A 175 11.86 -10.66 -8.37
N ILE A 176 11.55 -9.77 -7.42
CA ILE A 176 10.39 -8.91 -7.43
C ILE A 176 10.87 -7.48 -7.34
N GLN A 177 10.44 -6.67 -8.30
CA GLN A 177 10.60 -5.24 -8.23
C GLN A 177 9.23 -4.57 -8.29
N SER A 178 8.84 -3.91 -7.21
CA SER A 178 7.65 -3.08 -7.19
C SER A 178 7.90 -1.64 -7.65
N VAL A 179 6.84 -0.88 -7.88
CA VAL A 179 6.88 0.57 -8.21
C VAL A 179 7.57 1.37 -7.11
N GLY A 180 7.60 0.84 -5.88
CA GLY A 180 8.32 1.37 -4.73
C GLY A 180 9.83 1.50 -4.93
N HIS A 181 10.41 0.60 -5.71
CA HIS A 181 11.86 0.46 -5.82
C HIS A 181 12.48 1.45 -6.81
N TYR A 182 13.74 1.80 -6.54
CA TYR A 182 14.51 2.72 -7.37
C TYR A 182 15.41 1.96 -8.37
N ARG A 183 15.43 2.40 -9.63
CA ARG A 183 16.26 1.84 -10.74
C ARG A 183 16.04 0.34 -10.96
N ASN A 184 17.08 -0.47 -10.78
CA ASN A 184 17.12 -1.92 -10.99
C ASN A 184 17.20 -2.69 -9.66
N ARG A 185 16.83 -2.04 -8.54
CA ARG A 185 16.82 -2.68 -7.23
C ARG A 185 15.47 -3.34 -6.98
N GLY A 186 15.46 -4.44 -6.26
CA GLY A 186 14.27 -5.17 -5.87
C GLY A 186 14.57 -6.11 -4.71
N LEU A 187 13.75 -7.13 -4.58
CA LEU A 187 13.84 -8.15 -3.55
C LEU A 187 13.94 -9.51 -4.21
N ALA A 188 14.83 -10.36 -3.69
CA ALA A 188 14.93 -11.75 -4.08
C ALA A 188 14.38 -12.66 -2.96
N PHE A 189 13.60 -13.66 -3.36
CA PHE A 189 13.02 -14.68 -2.50
C PHE A 189 13.38 -16.07 -3.04
N PRO A 190 13.61 -17.08 -2.18
CA PRO A 190 13.73 -18.47 -2.62
C PRO A 190 12.44 -18.92 -3.30
N LEU A 191 12.53 -19.52 -4.50
CA LEU A 191 11.36 -19.97 -5.26
C LEU A 191 10.51 -20.99 -4.48
N GLU A 192 11.14 -21.82 -3.65
CA GLU A 192 10.47 -22.79 -2.77
C GLU A 192 9.49 -22.17 -1.76
N LYS A 193 9.68 -20.88 -1.43
CA LYS A 193 8.82 -20.12 -0.52
C LYS A 193 7.76 -19.30 -1.24
N CYS A 194 7.73 -19.36 -2.57
CA CYS A 194 6.86 -18.56 -3.40
C CYS A 194 5.73 -19.43 -3.96
N LEU A 195 4.51 -18.94 -3.82
CA LEU A 195 3.30 -19.53 -4.38
C LEU A 195 2.70 -18.54 -5.38
N LEU A 196 2.40 -19.04 -6.59
CA LEU A 196 1.74 -18.25 -7.61
C LEU A 196 0.24 -18.61 -7.65
N GLU A 197 -0.61 -17.59 -7.52
CA GLU A 197 -2.05 -17.68 -7.49
C GLU A 197 -2.70 -16.85 -8.60
N ARG A 198 -3.93 -17.22 -8.95
CA ARG A 198 -4.77 -16.44 -9.86
C ARG A 198 -5.25 -15.17 -9.15
N GLY A 199 -5.24 -14.05 -9.85
CA GLY A 199 -5.82 -12.81 -9.35
C GLY A 199 -7.34 -12.79 -9.40
N ARG A 200 -7.92 -11.58 -9.31
CA ARG A 200 -9.38 -11.43 -9.35
C ARG A 200 -9.96 -11.83 -10.71
N ASP A 201 -9.20 -11.60 -11.77
CA ASP A 201 -9.55 -11.91 -13.14
C ASP A 201 -8.38 -12.56 -13.91
N ASP A 202 -8.56 -12.76 -15.21
CA ASP A 202 -7.52 -13.37 -16.04
C ASP A 202 -6.36 -12.45 -16.40
N THR A 203 -6.52 -11.16 -16.16
CA THR A 203 -5.50 -10.14 -16.39
C THR A 203 -4.54 -10.02 -15.20
N GLU A 204 -4.76 -10.77 -14.13
CA GLU A 204 -4.00 -10.63 -12.90
C GLU A 204 -3.39 -11.96 -12.42
N MET A 205 -2.22 -11.84 -11.79
CA MET A 205 -1.60 -12.91 -11.01
C MET A 205 -1.15 -12.37 -9.66
N LEU A 206 -1.24 -13.22 -8.64
CA LEU A 206 -0.82 -12.90 -7.28
C LEU A 206 0.37 -13.78 -6.91
N LEU A 207 1.41 -13.15 -6.40
CA LEU A 207 2.58 -13.84 -5.87
C LEU A 207 2.54 -13.78 -4.35
N LEU A 208 2.37 -14.94 -3.73
CA LEU A 208 2.40 -15.11 -2.29
C LEU A 208 3.79 -15.59 -1.91
N VAL A 209 4.33 -15.07 -0.80
CA VAL A 209 5.61 -15.51 -0.26
C VAL A 209 5.39 -15.94 1.18
N GLU A 210 5.87 -17.12 1.54
CA GLU A 210 5.77 -17.66 2.88
C GLU A 210 6.45 -16.71 3.89
N GLY A 211 5.72 -16.36 4.96
CA GLY A 211 6.17 -15.42 5.99
C GLY A 211 5.89 -13.95 5.69
N GLU A 212 5.42 -13.61 4.48
CA GLU A 212 5.06 -12.25 4.10
C GLU A 212 3.57 -11.98 4.30
N ARG A 213 3.22 -10.80 4.85
CA ARG A 213 1.84 -10.48 5.27
C ARG A 213 0.90 -10.01 4.15
N ALA A 214 1.29 -10.15 2.88
CA ALA A 214 0.43 -9.83 1.73
C ALA A 214 1.04 -10.41 0.44
N HIS A 215 0.19 -10.53 -0.58
CA HIS A 215 0.61 -10.90 -1.92
C HIS A 215 1.16 -9.69 -2.71
N TRP A 216 1.99 -9.99 -3.69
CA TRP A 216 2.41 -9.05 -4.72
C TRP A 216 1.48 -9.19 -5.92
N TYR A 217 1.06 -8.05 -6.45
CA TYR A 217 0.13 -7.97 -7.55
C TYR A 217 0.89 -7.85 -8.88
N MET A 218 0.51 -8.65 -9.87
CA MET A 218 1.08 -8.62 -11.22
C MET A 218 -0.04 -8.43 -12.24
N ASP A 219 -0.02 -7.29 -12.96
CA ASP A 219 -0.95 -6.98 -14.04
C ASP A 219 -0.38 -7.44 -15.40
N LEU A 220 -1.10 -8.35 -16.04
CA LEU A 220 -0.76 -8.95 -17.32
C LEU A 220 -1.29 -8.15 -18.53
N SER A 221 -2.20 -7.18 -18.35
CA SER A 221 -2.89 -6.48 -19.44
C SER A 221 -1.96 -5.75 -20.40
N ASN A 222 -0.83 -5.23 -19.90
CA ASN A 222 0.19 -4.53 -20.67
C ASN A 222 1.59 -5.09 -20.40
N ALA A 223 1.66 -6.41 -20.21
CA ALA A 223 2.91 -7.10 -19.93
C ALA A 223 3.88 -7.06 -21.11
N LEU A 224 5.15 -6.85 -20.79
CA LEU A 224 6.29 -7.16 -21.64
C LEU A 224 6.89 -8.47 -21.13
N ILE A 225 7.02 -9.46 -22.00
CA ILE A 225 7.63 -10.75 -21.71
C ILE A 225 8.95 -10.81 -22.44
N ASP A 226 10.03 -11.03 -21.71
CA ASP A 226 11.39 -11.00 -22.26
C ASP A 226 11.68 -9.70 -23.07
N GLY A 227 11.10 -8.58 -22.63
CA GLY A 227 11.23 -7.27 -23.28
C GLY A 227 10.28 -7.00 -24.44
N GLU A 228 9.53 -8.00 -24.91
CA GLU A 228 8.56 -7.85 -26.01
C GLU A 228 7.13 -7.74 -25.49
N LYS A 229 6.30 -6.89 -26.12
CA LYS A 229 4.89 -6.78 -25.72
C LYS A 229 4.17 -8.10 -25.96
N ALA A 230 3.56 -8.64 -24.91
CA ALA A 230 2.81 -9.90 -25.02
C ALA A 230 1.64 -9.73 -26.01
N SER A 231 1.47 -10.71 -26.90
CA SER A 231 0.38 -10.72 -27.88
C SER A 231 -0.99 -10.90 -27.24
N SER A 232 -1.04 -11.59 -26.11
CA SER A 232 -2.26 -11.78 -25.30
C SER A 232 -1.89 -11.98 -23.84
N VAL A 233 -2.83 -11.64 -22.96
CA VAL A 233 -2.76 -11.88 -21.51
C VAL A 233 -2.51 -13.37 -21.21
N TYR A 234 -3.17 -14.25 -21.95
CA TYR A 234 -3.02 -15.70 -21.82
C TYR A 234 -1.59 -16.16 -22.11
N LYS A 235 -0.98 -15.68 -23.20
CA LYS A 235 0.40 -16.01 -23.55
C LYS A 235 1.38 -15.52 -22.49
N ALA A 236 1.16 -14.33 -21.93
CA ALA A 236 1.97 -13.80 -20.83
C ALA A 236 1.92 -14.73 -19.60
N ARG A 237 0.71 -15.13 -19.19
CA ARG A 237 0.50 -16.07 -18.09
C ARG A 237 1.18 -17.41 -18.34
N GLU A 238 1.00 -17.99 -19.53
CA GLU A 238 1.59 -19.28 -19.90
C GLU A 238 3.12 -19.25 -19.82
N VAL A 239 3.76 -18.18 -20.33
CA VAL A 239 5.22 -18.02 -20.27
C VAL A 239 5.72 -17.89 -18.82
N VAL A 240 5.00 -17.14 -17.98
CA VAL A 240 5.32 -17.03 -16.55
C VAL A 240 5.23 -18.41 -15.88
N LEU A 241 4.15 -19.16 -16.11
CA LEU A 241 3.96 -20.49 -15.53
C LEU A 241 4.98 -21.51 -16.02
N LYS A 242 5.30 -21.47 -17.33
CA LYS A 242 6.34 -22.33 -17.91
C LYS A 242 7.70 -22.11 -17.27
N ASN A 243 8.02 -20.87 -16.92
CA ASN A 243 9.27 -20.52 -16.24
C ASN A 243 9.21 -20.75 -14.72
N TRP A 244 8.02 -20.88 -14.13
CA TRP A 244 7.81 -21.13 -12.70
C TRP A 244 8.12 -22.58 -12.26
N LYS A 245 8.44 -23.49 -13.19
CA LYS A 245 8.73 -24.92 -12.90
C LYS A 245 9.69 -25.10 -11.72
N GLY A 246 9.21 -25.71 -10.63
CA GLY A 246 9.95 -25.88 -9.37
C GLY A 246 9.50 -24.98 -8.22
N GLY A 247 8.61 -24.02 -8.47
CA GLY A 247 7.85 -23.30 -7.44
C GLY A 247 6.47 -23.89 -7.19
N LEU A 248 5.79 -23.45 -6.12
CA LEU A 248 4.43 -23.86 -5.82
C LEU A 248 3.44 -23.12 -6.74
N VAL A 249 2.48 -23.84 -7.31
CA VAL A 249 1.38 -23.28 -8.12
C VAL A 249 0.07 -23.71 -7.46
N SER A 250 -0.83 -22.75 -7.23
CA SER A 250 -2.15 -23.07 -6.68
C SER A 250 -2.99 -23.88 -7.67
N GLU A 251 -3.72 -24.87 -7.16
CA GLU A 251 -4.63 -25.71 -7.97
C GLU A 251 -5.65 -24.87 -8.73
N ALA A 252 -6.13 -23.76 -8.15
CA ALA A 252 -7.09 -22.86 -8.81
C ALA A 252 -6.54 -22.24 -10.12
N LEU A 253 -5.22 -22.11 -10.22
CA LEU A 253 -4.54 -21.58 -11.39
C LEU A 253 -4.37 -22.65 -12.48
N LEU A 254 -4.26 -23.92 -12.08
CA LEU A 254 -4.15 -25.08 -12.98
C LEU A 254 -5.52 -25.59 -13.44
N ALA A 255 -6.54 -25.52 -12.59
CA ALA A 255 -7.85 -26.15 -12.80
C ALA A 255 -8.73 -25.47 -13.86
N ASN A 256 -8.39 -24.25 -14.31
CA ASN A 256 -9.18 -23.52 -15.30
C ASN A 256 -8.28 -22.83 -16.34
N PRO A 257 -7.80 -23.55 -17.37
CA PRO A 257 -7.21 -22.91 -18.54
C PRO A 257 -8.22 -22.03 -19.31
N HIS A 258 -9.51 -22.22 -19.05
CA HIS A 258 -10.62 -21.41 -19.55
C HIS A 258 -11.65 -21.20 -18.45
N PRO A 259 -11.97 -19.96 -18.02
CA PRO A 259 -13.36 -19.59 -18.06
C PRO A 259 -13.69 -19.35 -19.54
N ALA A 260 -14.66 -20.09 -20.09
CA ALA A 260 -15.50 -19.45 -21.10
C ALA A 260 -15.89 -18.09 -20.52
N ILE A 261 -15.77 -17.03 -21.30
CA ILE A 261 -16.42 -15.75 -20.97
C ILE A 261 -17.92 -16.01 -21.13
N ASP A 262 -18.48 -16.81 -20.23
CA ASP A 262 -19.91 -16.83 -20.02
C ASP A 262 -20.17 -15.51 -19.30
N GLY A 263 -20.59 -14.51 -20.09
CA GLY A 263 -21.03 -13.19 -19.64
C GLY A 263 -22.28 -13.23 -18.76
N ARG A 264 -22.38 -14.24 -17.89
CA ARG A 264 -23.54 -14.60 -17.08
C ARG A 264 -23.16 -14.56 -15.60
N TRP A 265 -22.61 -13.42 -15.15
CA TRP A 265 -22.78 -13.01 -13.76
C TRP A 265 -24.28 -12.72 -13.52
N LYS A 266 -25.03 -13.78 -13.24
CA LYS A 266 -26.37 -13.74 -12.67
C LYS A 266 -26.35 -14.66 -11.45
N GLN A 267 -26.10 -14.12 -10.26
CA GLN A 267 -26.90 -14.34 -9.05
C GLN A 267 -26.21 -13.76 -7.82
N GLY A 268 -27.01 -13.02 -7.05
CA GLY A 268 -26.64 -12.42 -5.78
C GLY A 268 -26.58 -13.44 -4.63
N PRO A 269 -26.60 -12.95 -3.37
CA PRO A 269 -26.31 -13.78 -2.20
C PRO A 269 -27.35 -14.89 -2.03
N LEU A 270 -26.84 -16.13 -1.90
CA LEU A 270 -27.64 -17.29 -1.51
C LEU A 270 -28.29 -17.02 -0.15
N LYS A 271 -29.62 -17.02 -0.10
CA LYS A 271 -30.35 -17.08 1.17
C LYS A 271 -30.15 -18.47 1.74
N SER A 272 -29.54 -18.57 2.91
CA SER A 272 -29.57 -19.79 3.72
C SER A 272 -31.00 -19.99 4.23
N THR A 273 -31.60 -21.12 3.85
CA THR A 273 -32.77 -21.70 4.52
C THR A 273 -32.34 -22.43 5.78
#